data_AF-A0A9D7BNS8-F1
#
_entry.id   AF-A0A9D7BNS8-F1
#
_cell.length_a   1.000
_cell.length_b   1.000
_cell.length_c   1.000
_cell.angle_alpha   90.00
_cell.angle_beta   90.00
_cell.angle_gamma   90.00
#
_symmetry.space_group_name_H-M   'P 1'
#
loop_
_entity.id
_entity.type
_entity.pdbx_description
1 polymer ?
#
loop_
_entity_poly.entity_id
_entity_poly.type
_entity_poly.pdbx_seq_one_letter_code
_entity_poly.pdbx_strand_id
1 'polypeptide(L)'
;MSKIFNILIFVFLYVTVVNTQEVPRDWFFGNPEDEFIGIGVNKCYESINTIEKGKPVIVAIIDSGIDFDHEDLAENMWVNPGEIAGNGKDDDGNGYMDDIHGWNFIGGPDGSNVGQDSYEAARVYGMYRYKYENADVKKLTKSQKSEYEIFVKAKENVEKETNKAKNKLNQINTIETKVKDAFERMDNKLGNNLLTKTWLDSLDTSSDEKLTLAKNIINQYLTNSDEKDYNKIKTTVFEDIDSDKVNYQNKIDYSYNPDFDPRATIVKDNYKDVSEKYYGNNNVEGPDATHGTHVGGIVGAIRGNNKGAEGIANNVKLMSVRAVPDGDERDKDVANAIIYAVDNGAQIINMSFGKGFSTHKSVVDEAVKYAAKNDVLLIHAAGNSAQDNDKITNYPNANYEKKVGFIFKKKKRAQNWIEVGALNVKKGPDMVAPFSNYGKKRS
;
A
#
# COMPACT_ATOMS: atom_id res chain seq x y z
N MET A 1 10.74 -1.18 2.92
CA MET A 1 12.21 -1.15 3.17
C MET A 1 12.86 -1.88 2.02
N SER A 2 13.87 -1.32 1.36
CA SER A 2 14.44 -1.99 0.20
C SER A 2 15.23 -3.24 0.57
N LYS A 3 15.24 -4.23 -0.34
CA LYS A 3 16.03 -5.45 -0.18
C LYS A 3 17.52 -5.12 0.00
N ILE A 4 18.03 -4.09 -0.67
CA ILE A 4 19.43 -3.65 -0.59
C ILE A 4 19.77 -2.91 0.71
N PHE A 5 18.85 -2.14 1.29
CA PHE A 5 19.14 -1.45 2.55
C PHE A 5 19.33 -2.43 3.72
N ASN A 6 18.72 -3.61 3.65
CA ASN A 6 19.00 -4.73 4.55
C ASN A 6 20.33 -5.44 4.24
N ILE A 7 20.77 -5.43 2.98
CA ILE A 7 22.04 -6.05 2.52
C ILE A 7 23.27 -5.28 3.06
N LEU A 8 23.22 -3.94 3.11
CA LEU A 8 24.38 -3.12 3.50
C LEU A 8 24.47 -2.82 5.01
N ILE A 9 23.41 -3.04 5.79
CA ILE A 9 23.41 -2.84 7.25
C ILE A 9 24.02 -4.04 8.01
N PHE A 10 24.18 -5.20 7.38
CA PHE A 10 24.67 -6.43 8.02
C PHE A 10 26.18 -6.68 7.82
N VAL A 11 27.04 -5.68 8.00
CA VAL A 11 28.52 -5.89 7.95
C VAL A 11 29.15 -6.16 9.33
N PHE A 12 28.42 -6.08 10.44
CA PHE A 12 28.93 -6.59 11.73
C PHE A 12 27.80 -7.14 12.61
N LEU A 13 27.53 -8.44 12.48
CA LEU A 13 26.86 -9.22 13.52
C LEU A 13 27.41 -10.64 13.47
N TYR A 14 28.06 -11.05 14.57
CA TYR A 14 28.47 -12.42 14.80
C TYR A 14 27.25 -13.34 14.61
N VAL A 15 27.32 -14.23 13.63
CA VAL A 15 26.32 -15.29 13.45
C VAL A 15 26.61 -16.35 14.51
N THR A 16 25.87 -16.32 15.62
CA THR A 16 25.57 -17.55 16.32
C THR A 16 24.65 -18.36 15.40
N VAL A 17 25.12 -19.53 14.97
CA VAL A 17 24.28 -20.49 14.26
C VAL A 17 23.26 -21.01 15.28
N VAL A 18 22.14 -20.31 15.40
CA VAL A 18 20.93 -20.88 15.99
C VAL A 18 20.30 -21.69 14.88
N ASN A 19 20.13 -22.99 15.11
CA ASN A 19 19.42 -23.87 14.21
C ASN A 19 17.94 -23.46 14.22
N THR A 20 17.57 -22.47 13.40
CA THR A 20 16.19 -22.03 13.24
C THR A 20 15.49 -22.99 12.30
N GLN A 21 14.47 -23.69 12.79
CA GLN A 21 13.57 -24.47 11.96
C GLN A 21 12.99 -23.59 10.85
N GLU A 22 12.94 -24.13 9.63
CA GLU A 22 12.47 -23.41 8.45
C GLU A 22 10.97 -23.09 8.61
N VAL A 23 10.60 -21.82 8.46
CA VAL A 23 9.20 -21.38 8.54
C VAL A 23 8.46 -21.91 7.32
N PRO A 24 7.40 -22.73 7.46
CA PRO A 24 6.59 -23.19 6.34
C PRO A 24 6.06 -22.01 5.53
N ARG A 25 5.99 -22.13 4.20
CA ARG A 25 5.53 -21.02 3.35
C ARG A 25 4.09 -20.59 3.63
N ASP A 26 3.28 -21.48 4.17
CA ASP A 26 1.85 -21.34 4.46
C ASP A 26 1.54 -21.23 5.96
N TRP A 27 2.55 -20.90 6.79
CA TRP A 27 2.41 -20.79 8.26
C TRP A 27 1.20 -19.95 8.70
N PHE A 28 0.86 -18.92 7.93
CA PHE A 28 -0.25 -18.01 8.24
C PHE A 28 -1.63 -18.70 8.18
N PHE A 29 -1.78 -19.84 7.50
CA PHE A 29 -3.00 -20.64 7.54
C PHE A 29 -3.14 -21.55 8.76
N GLY A 30 -2.02 -21.78 9.47
CA GLY A 30 -1.97 -22.57 10.71
C GLY A 30 -2.84 -21.98 11.82
N ASN A 31 -2.87 -22.63 12.98
CA ASN A 31 -3.66 -22.20 14.12
C ASN A 31 -2.93 -21.14 14.97
N PRO A 32 -3.67 -20.32 15.74
CA PRO A 32 -3.07 -19.40 16.70
C PRO A 32 -2.22 -20.09 17.77
N GLU A 33 -2.52 -21.36 18.07
CA GLU A 33 -1.79 -22.15 19.05
C GLU A 33 -0.54 -22.85 18.48
N ASP A 34 -0.41 -22.95 17.16
CA ASP A 34 0.72 -23.61 16.48
C ASP A 34 2.02 -22.84 16.70
N GLU A 35 3.18 -23.48 16.52
CA GLU A 35 4.50 -22.87 16.75
C GLU A 35 4.66 -21.50 16.05
N PHE A 36 4.28 -21.43 14.78
CA PHE A 36 4.12 -20.19 14.03
C PHE A 36 2.66 -19.73 14.11
N ILE A 37 2.42 -18.47 14.49
CA ILE A 37 1.07 -17.97 14.75
C ILE A 37 0.30 -17.82 13.43
N GLY A 38 -0.57 -18.77 13.09
CA GLY A 38 -1.51 -18.59 11.98
C GLY A 38 -2.88 -18.04 12.42
N ILE A 39 -3.76 -17.78 11.45
CA ILE A 39 -5.11 -17.24 11.68
C ILE A 39 -6.23 -18.31 11.70
N GLY A 40 -5.85 -19.60 11.72
CA GLY A 40 -6.78 -20.72 11.88
C GLY A 40 -7.60 -21.07 10.64
N VAL A 41 -7.09 -20.76 9.44
CA VAL A 41 -7.80 -20.97 8.17
C VAL A 41 -8.04 -22.45 7.92
N ASN A 42 -7.03 -23.30 8.13
CA ASN A 42 -7.15 -24.74 7.89
C ASN A 42 -8.23 -25.36 8.79
N LYS A 43 -8.20 -25.04 10.08
CA LYS A 43 -9.22 -25.46 11.06
C LYS A 43 -10.62 -24.94 10.73
N CYS A 44 -10.72 -23.72 10.20
CA CYS A 44 -11.98 -23.17 9.71
C CYS A 44 -12.56 -24.04 8.58
N TYR A 45 -11.77 -24.34 7.54
CA TYR A 45 -12.22 -25.19 6.43
C TYR A 45 -12.56 -26.62 6.86
N GLU A 46 -11.81 -27.23 7.77
CA GLU A 46 -12.13 -28.55 8.34
C GLU A 46 -13.51 -28.56 9.02
N SER A 47 -13.88 -27.46 9.68
CA SER A 47 -15.15 -27.30 10.40
C SER A 47 -16.36 -27.01 9.50
N ILE A 48 -16.14 -26.51 8.27
CA ILE A 48 -17.19 -26.00 7.36
C ILE A 48 -17.73 -27.09 6.43
N ASN A 49 -17.21 -28.32 6.47
CA ASN A 49 -17.64 -29.47 5.64
C ASN A 49 -19.14 -29.87 5.78
N THR A 50 -19.90 -29.19 6.64
CA THR A 50 -21.32 -29.42 6.90
C THR A 50 -22.24 -28.26 6.48
N ILE A 51 -21.72 -27.17 5.90
CA ILE A 51 -22.49 -25.98 5.54
C ILE A 51 -22.86 -25.98 4.05
N GLU A 52 -24.13 -25.69 3.74
CA GLU A 52 -24.59 -25.48 2.36
C GLU A 52 -23.86 -24.30 1.71
N LYS A 53 -23.51 -24.42 0.41
CA LYS A 53 -22.88 -23.32 -0.33
C LYS A 53 -23.85 -22.15 -0.45
N GLY A 54 -23.54 -21.05 0.23
CA GLY A 54 -24.29 -19.79 0.16
C GLY A 54 -24.06 -19.02 -1.14
N LYS A 55 -24.71 -17.86 -1.28
CA LYS A 55 -24.42 -16.91 -2.36
C LYS A 55 -22.99 -16.35 -2.19
N PRO A 56 -22.26 -16.08 -3.29
CA PRO A 56 -20.96 -15.43 -3.20
C PRO A 56 -21.04 -14.09 -2.46
N VAL A 57 -20.04 -13.79 -1.63
CA VAL A 57 -19.90 -12.50 -0.96
C VAL A 57 -19.10 -11.57 -1.84
N ILE A 58 -19.62 -10.38 -2.14
CA ILE A 58 -18.91 -9.35 -2.88
C ILE A 58 -18.03 -8.59 -1.90
N VAL A 59 -16.72 -8.61 -2.15
CA VAL A 59 -15.70 -7.89 -1.40
C VAL A 59 -15.13 -6.80 -2.32
N ALA A 60 -15.40 -5.54 -2.00
CA ALA A 60 -14.77 -4.43 -2.68
C ALA A 60 -13.36 -4.20 -2.13
N ILE A 61 -12.39 -4.12 -3.04
CA ILE A 61 -11.00 -3.79 -2.75
C ILE A 61 -10.78 -2.34 -3.18
N ILE A 62 -10.84 -1.41 -2.22
CA ILE A 62 -10.49 -0.02 -2.48
C ILE A 62 -8.98 0.11 -2.36
N ASP A 63 -8.29 0.26 -3.49
CA ASP A 63 -6.83 0.18 -3.55
C ASP A 63 -6.26 0.87 -4.81
N SER A 64 -5.06 0.49 -5.23
CA SER A 64 -4.44 0.88 -6.50
C SER A 64 -5.06 0.17 -7.69
N GLY A 65 -6.02 -0.73 -7.51
CA GLY A 65 -6.59 -1.51 -8.61
C GLY A 65 -6.04 -2.93 -8.67
N ILE A 66 -6.70 -3.76 -9.46
CA ILE A 66 -6.47 -5.20 -9.55
C ILE A 66 -6.23 -5.55 -11.01
N ASP A 67 -5.21 -6.37 -11.24
CA ASP A 67 -5.06 -7.14 -12.46
C ASP A 67 -6.20 -8.17 -12.48
N PHE A 68 -7.29 -7.78 -13.16
CA PHE A 68 -8.53 -8.54 -13.19
C PHE A 68 -8.44 -9.74 -14.15
N ASP A 69 -7.41 -9.82 -14.99
CA ASP A 69 -7.16 -10.94 -15.90
C ASP A 69 -6.11 -11.93 -15.35
N HIS A 70 -5.50 -11.60 -14.20
CA HIS A 70 -4.58 -12.47 -13.48
C HIS A 70 -5.09 -13.90 -13.36
N GLU A 71 -4.26 -14.87 -13.77
CA GLU A 71 -4.66 -16.27 -13.95
C GLU A 71 -5.09 -17.01 -12.66
N ASP A 72 -4.78 -16.43 -11.51
CA ASP A 72 -5.13 -16.92 -10.17
C ASP A 72 -6.32 -16.17 -9.53
N LEU A 73 -6.87 -15.16 -10.21
CA LEU A 73 -7.93 -14.28 -9.69
C LEU A 73 -9.12 -14.08 -10.63
N ALA A 74 -8.92 -14.14 -11.94
CA ALA A 74 -9.90 -13.72 -12.94
C ALA A 74 -11.29 -14.34 -12.74
N GLU A 75 -11.36 -15.64 -12.40
CA GLU A 75 -12.65 -16.32 -12.15
C GLU A 75 -13.40 -15.80 -10.91
N ASN A 76 -12.68 -15.20 -9.96
CA ASN A 76 -13.23 -14.60 -8.74
C ASN A 76 -13.46 -13.10 -8.86
N MET A 77 -13.20 -12.46 -10.00
CA MET A 77 -13.59 -11.07 -10.20
C MET A 77 -15.11 -10.91 -10.23
N TRP A 78 -15.61 -9.86 -9.58
CA TRP A 78 -17.00 -9.44 -9.66
C TRP A 78 -17.29 -8.94 -11.07
N VAL A 79 -18.48 -9.26 -11.58
CA VAL A 79 -18.99 -8.77 -12.85
C VAL A 79 -20.27 -8.01 -12.56
N ASN A 80 -20.36 -6.74 -12.94
CA ASN A 80 -21.59 -5.97 -12.81
C ASN A 80 -22.69 -6.64 -13.65
N PRO A 81 -23.76 -7.20 -13.03
CA PRO A 81 -24.83 -7.85 -13.79
C PRO A 81 -25.71 -6.86 -14.56
N GLY A 82 -25.59 -5.56 -14.29
CA GLY A 82 -26.32 -4.49 -14.96
C GLY A 82 -25.72 -4.03 -16.29
N GLU A 83 -24.47 -4.38 -16.57
CA GLU A 83 -23.68 -3.82 -17.68
C GLU A 83 -23.45 -4.79 -18.83
N ILE A 84 -23.34 -4.25 -20.06
CA ILE A 84 -22.88 -4.98 -21.24
C ILE A 84 -21.45 -4.55 -21.58
N ALA A 85 -20.48 -5.42 -21.30
CA ALA A 85 -19.07 -5.15 -21.48
C ALA A 85 -18.69 -4.55 -22.85
N GLY A 86 -18.11 -3.35 -22.79
CA GLY A 86 -17.42 -2.69 -23.90
C GLY A 86 -18.37 -2.04 -24.91
N ASN A 87 -19.59 -1.70 -24.50
CA ASN A 87 -20.57 -1.08 -25.38
C ASN A 87 -20.53 0.47 -25.36
N GLY A 88 -19.73 1.06 -24.46
CA GLY A 88 -19.56 2.50 -24.30
C GLY A 88 -20.78 3.18 -23.67
N LYS A 89 -21.56 2.48 -22.85
CA LYS A 89 -22.77 2.99 -22.19
C LYS A 89 -22.79 2.64 -20.71
N ASP A 90 -23.65 3.35 -20.01
CA ASP A 90 -24.09 3.07 -18.65
C ASP A 90 -25.46 2.39 -18.80
N ASP A 91 -25.47 1.05 -18.80
CA ASP A 91 -26.65 0.24 -19.11
C ASP A 91 -27.58 0.10 -17.90
N ASP A 92 -27.02 0.15 -16.68
CA ASP A 92 -27.78 0.09 -15.44
C ASP A 92 -28.22 1.46 -14.89
N GLY A 93 -27.67 2.56 -15.46
CA GLY A 93 -28.00 3.93 -15.11
C GLY A 93 -27.41 4.39 -13.78
N ASN A 94 -26.37 3.72 -13.28
CA ASN A 94 -25.70 4.03 -12.02
C ASN A 94 -24.74 5.23 -12.13
N GLY A 95 -24.48 5.72 -13.34
CA GLY A 95 -23.59 6.83 -13.66
C GLY A 95 -22.15 6.46 -14.00
N TYR A 96 -21.85 5.17 -14.15
CA TYR A 96 -20.51 4.63 -14.38
C TYR A 96 -20.49 3.70 -15.60
N MET A 97 -20.12 4.27 -16.75
CA MET A 97 -20.09 3.59 -18.05
C MET A 97 -19.15 2.39 -18.08
N ASP A 98 -19.65 1.21 -18.47
CA ASP A 98 -18.87 -0.03 -18.62
C ASP A 98 -18.10 -0.42 -17.34
N ASP A 99 -18.68 -0.26 -16.15
CA ASP A 99 -18.04 -0.55 -14.85
C ASP A 99 -18.01 -2.05 -14.48
N ILE A 100 -17.60 -2.88 -15.45
CA ILE A 100 -17.71 -4.35 -15.43
C ILE A 100 -17.11 -5.01 -14.19
N HIS A 101 -15.90 -4.60 -13.78
CA HIS A 101 -15.20 -5.18 -12.62
C HIS A 101 -15.07 -4.21 -11.44
N GLY A 102 -15.73 -3.05 -11.54
CA GLY A 102 -15.64 -1.94 -10.61
C GLY A 102 -15.29 -0.62 -11.30
N TRP A 103 -14.74 0.34 -10.56
CA TRP A 103 -14.53 1.70 -11.06
C TRP A 103 -13.20 2.33 -10.61
N ASN A 104 -12.66 3.24 -11.41
CA ASN A 104 -11.45 3.99 -11.11
C ASN A 104 -11.74 5.49 -10.92
N PHE A 105 -11.75 5.93 -9.66
CA PHE A 105 -11.96 7.33 -9.27
C PHE A 105 -10.74 8.23 -9.48
N ILE A 106 -9.57 7.66 -9.76
CA ILE A 106 -8.36 8.41 -10.10
C ILE A 106 -7.99 8.23 -11.58
N GLY A 107 -8.99 7.94 -12.40
CA GLY A 107 -8.93 7.93 -13.85
C GLY A 107 -9.44 9.24 -14.47
N GLY A 108 -9.02 9.50 -15.70
CA GLY A 108 -9.53 10.56 -16.56
C GLY A 108 -10.56 10.03 -17.57
N PRO A 109 -11.46 10.88 -18.07
CA PRO A 109 -12.50 10.49 -19.04
C PRO A 109 -11.94 10.06 -20.41
N ASP A 110 -10.64 10.28 -20.66
CA ASP A 110 -9.92 9.82 -21.85
C ASP A 110 -9.22 8.47 -21.65
N GLY A 111 -9.50 7.78 -20.53
CA GLY A 111 -8.87 6.51 -20.16
C GLY A 111 -7.48 6.65 -19.54
N SER A 112 -6.96 7.88 -19.39
CA SER A 112 -5.72 8.12 -18.65
C SER A 112 -5.89 7.85 -17.16
N ASN A 113 -4.80 7.55 -16.45
CA ASN A 113 -4.87 7.13 -15.05
C ASN A 113 -3.78 7.82 -14.23
N VAL A 114 -4.11 8.26 -13.03
CA VAL A 114 -3.13 8.78 -12.09
C VAL A 114 -2.30 7.62 -11.56
N GLY A 115 -0.99 7.64 -11.87
CA GLY A 115 0.02 6.79 -11.23
C GLY A 115 0.55 7.44 -9.96
N GLN A 116 1.42 8.44 -10.14
CA GLN A 116 2.01 9.23 -9.06
C GLN A 116 1.04 10.32 -8.58
N ASP A 117 0.94 10.54 -7.27
CA ASP A 117 0.27 11.71 -6.66
C ASP A 117 1.06 12.19 -5.41
N SER A 118 0.65 13.33 -4.87
CA SER A 118 1.21 13.93 -3.67
C SER A 118 0.55 13.38 -2.39
N TYR A 119 1.35 13.27 -1.33
CA TYR A 119 0.82 13.02 0.02
C TYR A 119 -0.06 14.19 0.47
N GLU A 120 -1.05 13.92 1.32
CA GLU A 120 -2.01 14.94 1.77
C GLU A 120 -1.30 16.09 2.49
N ALA A 121 -0.21 15.81 3.22
CA ALA A 121 0.62 16.84 3.83
C ALA A 121 1.21 17.81 2.79
N ALA A 122 1.70 17.31 1.65
CA ALA A 122 2.23 18.15 0.57
C ALA A 122 1.14 19.01 -0.06
N ARG A 123 -0.05 18.43 -0.28
CA ARG A 123 -1.24 19.15 -0.78
C ARG A 123 -1.69 20.26 0.17
N VAL A 124 -1.76 19.98 1.47
CA VAL A 124 -2.09 20.95 2.51
C VAL A 124 -1.04 22.06 2.58
N TYR A 125 0.25 21.72 2.49
CA TYR A 125 1.33 22.70 2.45
C TYR A 125 1.19 23.62 1.22
N GLY A 126 1.05 23.04 0.02
CA GLY A 126 0.85 23.78 -1.23
C GLY A 126 -0.37 24.70 -1.22
N MET A 127 -1.49 24.22 -0.69
CA MET A 127 -2.74 24.99 -0.58
C MET A 127 -2.59 26.24 0.31
N TYR A 128 -1.85 26.12 1.41
CA TYR A 128 -1.79 27.16 2.44
C TYR A 128 -0.56 28.05 2.40
N ARG A 129 0.54 27.64 1.74
CA ARG A 129 1.80 28.41 1.73
C ARG A 129 1.63 29.83 1.20
N TYR A 130 0.84 30.04 0.15
CA TYR A 130 0.60 31.37 -0.40
C TYR A 130 -0.10 32.33 0.58
N LYS A 131 -0.87 31.77 1.51
CA LYS A 131 -1.63 32.53 2.51
C LYS A 131 -0.83 32.75 3.80
N TYR A 132 0.00 31.79 4.19
CA TYR A 132 0.54 31.72 5.55
C TYR A 132 2.06 31.76 5.70
N GLU A 133 2.83 31.59 4.62
CA GLU A 133 4.30 31.56 4.69
C GLU A 133 4.89 32.81 5.36
N ASN A 134 4.31 33.98 5.08
CA ASN A 134 4.74 35.28 5.60
C ASN A 134 3.67 35.96 6.46
N ALA A 135 2.70 35.21 7.00
CA ALA A 135 1.60 35.78 7.75
C ALA A 135 2.01 36.22 9.16
N ASP A 136 1.51 37.39 9.59
CA ASP A 136 1.60 37.82 11.00
C ASP A 136 0.52 37.10 11.82
N VAL A 137 0.93 36.06 12.57
CA VAL A 137 0.06 35.21 13.39
C VAL A 137 -0.82 36.02 14.36
N LYS A 138 -0.37 37.19 14.81
CA LYS A 138 -1.14 38.04 15.73
C LYS A 138 -2.37 38.66 15.07
N LYS A 139 -2.34 38.84 13.75
CA LYS A 139 -3.43 39.43 12.95
C LYS A 139 -4.44 38.40 12.44
N LEU A 140 -4.19 37.11 12.65
CA LEU A 140 -5.07 36.05 12.16
C LEU A 140 -6.35 35.94 13.01
N THR A 141 -7.48 35.76 12.33
CA THR A 141 -8.76 35.36 12.98
C THR A 141 -8.65 33.96 13.58
N LYS A 142 -9.63 33.57 14.42
CA LYS A 142 -9.66 32.21 15.03
C LYS A 142 -9.67 31.08 13.99
N SER A 143 -10.44 31.25 12.90
CA SER A 143 -10.45 30.28 11.79
C SER A 143 -9.09 30.20 11.13
N GLN A 144 -8.52 31.36 10.80
CA GLN A 144 -7.21 31.42 10.15
C GLN A 144 -6.08 30.87 11.02
N LYS A 145 -6.15 31.00 12.36
CA LYS A 145 -5.18 30.38 13.27
C LYS A 145 -5.26 28.85 13.22
N SER A 146 -6.47 28.29 13.12
CA SER A 146 -6.65 26.83 13.00
C SER A 146 -6.08 26.31 11.66
N GLU A 147 -6.31 27.04 10.56
CA GLU A 147 -5.69 26.75 9.26
C GLU A 147 -4.16 26.90 9.31
N TYR A 148 -3.66 27.93 9.96
CA TYR A 148 -2.21 28.18 10.14
C TYR A 148 -1.53 27.04 10.93
N GLU A 149 -2.15 26.53 12.00
CA GLU A 149 -1.61 25.40 12.75
C GLU A 149 -1.51 24.12 11.90
N ILE A 150 -2.47 23.88 11.02
CA ILE A 150 -2.46 22.77 10.07
C ILE A 150 -1.34 22.98 9.04
N PHE A 151 -1.22 24.19 8.49
CA PHE A 151 -0.17 24.57 7.57
C PHE A 151 1.23 24.34 8.14
N VAL A 152 1.50 24.80 9.36
CA VAL A 152 2.82 24.64 10.00
C VAL A 152 3.17 23.15 10.14
N LYS A 153 2.24 22.32 10.61
CA LYS A 153 2.46 20.87 10.73
C LYS A 153 2.72 20.20 9.40
N ALA A 154 1.97 20.58 8.37
CA ALA A 154 2.13 20.05 7.02
C ALA A 154 3.50 20.45 6.44
N LYS A 155 3.87 21.73 6.56
CA LYS A 155 5.18 22.25 6.13
C LYS A 155 6.33 21.52 6.82
N GLU A 156 6.31 21.43 8.14
CA GLU A 156 7.35 20.75 8.93
C GLU A 156 7.48 19.27 8.53
N ASN A 157 6.36 18.58 8.30
CA ASN A 157 6.36 17.20 7.83
C ASN A 157 7.00 17.08 6.44
N VAL A 158 6.54 17.89 5.47
CA VAL A 158 7.00 17.84 4.08
C VAL A 158 8.49 18.18 3.97
N GLU A 159 8.95 19.25 4.61
CA GLU A 159 10.37 19.65 4.58
C GLU A 159 11.27 18.58 5.21
N LYS A 160 10.85 18.02 6.35
CA LYS A 160 11.59 16.95 7.03
C LYS A 160 11.70 15.70 6.17
N GLU A 161 10.59 15.22 5.62
CA GLU A 161 10.59 13.98 4.84
C GLU A 161 11.24 14.16 3.46
N THR A 162 11.12 15.33 2.84
CA THR A 162 11.87 15.69 1.61
C THR A 162 13.37 15.65 1.87
N ASN A 163 13.85 16.24 2.97
CA ASN A 163 15.27 16.23 3.31
C ASN A 163 15.78 14.81 3.59
N LYS A 164 14.97 13.97 4.27
CA LYS A 164 15.30 12.55 4.45
C LYS A 164 15.40 11.80 3.12
N ALA A 165 14.44 12.02 2.20
CA ALA A 165 14.45 11.39 0.89
C ALA A 165 15.69 11.79 0.08
N LYS A 166 16.04 13.08 0.05
CA LYS A 166 17.26 13.60 -0.60
C LYS A 166 18.53 12.99 -0.02
N ASN A 167 18.64 12.94 1.31
CA ASN A 167 19.79 12.33 1.98
C ASN A 167 19.91 10.84 1.63
N LYS A 168 18.78 10.15 1.54
CA LYS A 168 18.75 8.72 1.22
C LYS A 168 19.11 8.46 -0.25
N LEU A 169 18.62 9.27 -1.17
CA LEU A 169 19.02 9.23 -2.58
C LEU A 169 20.53 9.45 -2.74
N ASN A 170 21.10 10.45 -2.04
CA ASN A 170 22.55 10.68 -2.03
C ASN A 170 23.34 9.48 -1.49
N GLN A 171 22.83 8.81 -0.45
CA GLN A 171 23.43 7.58 0.07
C GLN A 171 23.38 6.46 -0.97
N ILE A 172 22.26 6.28 -1.67
CA ILE A 172 22.12 5.26 -2.72
C ILE A 172 23.06 5.54 -3.88
N ASN A 173 23.18 6.78 -4.36
CA ASN A 173 24.14 7.14 -5.41
C ASN A 173 25.60 6.84 -5.01
N THR A 174 25.93 7.04 -3.72
CA THR A 174 27.24 6.68 -3.18
C THR A 174 27.44 5.16 -3.15
N ILE A 175 26.41 4.41 -2.77
CA ILE A 175 26.40 2.94 -2.77
C ILE A 175 26.57 2.40 -4.18
N GLU A 176 25.80 2.90 -5.15
CA GLU A 176 25.86 2.53 -6.56
C GLU A 176 27.29 2.67 -7.11
N THR A 177 27.96 3.79 -6.82
CA THR A 177 29.35 4.02 -7.23
C THR A 177 30.29 2.96 -6.64
N LYS A 178 30.15 2.67 -5.34
CA LYS A 178 30.97 1.63 -4.69
C LYS A 178 30.70 0.22 -5.22
N VAL A 179 29.44 -0.10 -5.48
CA VAL A 179 29.02 -1.39 -6.02
C VAL A 179 29.54 -1.54 -7.45
N LYS A 180 29.43 -0.50 -8.28
CA LYS A 180 30.00 -0.47 -9.63
C LYS A 180 31.50 -0.75 -9.63
N ASP A 181 32.24 -0.02 -8.80
CA ASP A 181 33.68 -0.23 -8.61
C ASP A 181 34.02 -1.66 -8.13
N ALA A 182 33.19 -2.22 -7.25
CA ALA A 182 33.35 -3.57 -6.73
C ALA A 182 33.13 -4.63 -7.82
N PHE A 183 32.04 -4.52 -8.58
CA PHE A 183 31.75 -5.45 -9.67
C PHE A 183 32.77 -5.32 -10.81
N GLU A 184 33.24 -4.12 -11.15
CA GLU A 184 34.35 -3.94 -12.11
C GLU A 184 35.63 -4.65 -11.64
N ARG A 185 35.91 -4.58 -10.33
CA ARG A 185 37.06 -5.30 -9.76
C ARG A 185 36.88 -6.81 -9.81
N MET A 186 35.67 -7.31 -9.57
CA MET A 186 35.34 -8.73 -9.70
C MET A 186 35.41 -9.19 -11.16
N ASP A 187 34.89 -8.42 -12.12
CA ASP A 187 34.95 -8.73 -13.56
C ASP A 187 36.42 -8.97 -13.97
N ASN A 188 37.31 -8.05 -13.58
CA ASN A 188 38.75 -8.14 -13.85
C ASN A 188 39.41 -9.38 -13.22
N LYS A 189 38.92 -9.82 -12.05
CA LYS A 189 39.48 -10.96 -11.31
C LYS A 189 38.93 -12.30 -11.81
N LEU A 190 37.65 -12.33 -12.19
CA LEU A 190 36.97 -13.49 -12.73
C LEU A 190 37.49 -13.79 -14.14
N GLY A 191 37.63 -12.77 -14.99
CA GLY A 191 38.03 -12.94 -16.39
C GLY A 191 37.10 -13.91 -17.12
N ASN A 192 37.68 -14.94 -17.75
CA ASN A 192 36.92 -15.99 -18.45
C ASN A 192 36.53 -17.18 -17.56
N ASN A 193 36.79 -17.11 -16.24
CA ASN A 193 36.45 -18.21 -15.34
C ASN A 193 34.95 -18.24 -15.06
N LEU A 194 34.41 -19.44 -14.84
CA LEU A 194 33.03 -19.59 -14.36
C LEU A 194 32.97 -19.27 -12.86
N LEU A 195 32.04 -18.41 -12.46
CA LEU A 195 31.78 -18.16 -11.05
C LEU A 195 31.20 -19.43 -10.41
N THR A 196 31.93 -19.98 -9.43
CA THR A 196 31.44 -21.05 -8.55
C THR A 196 31.59 -20.63 -7.11
N LYS A 197 30.77 -21.18 -6.21
CA LYS A 197 30.88 -20.94 -4.76
C LYS A 197 32.28 -21.30 -4.25
N THR A 198 32.84 -22.43 -4.67
CA THR A 198 34.19 -22.86 -4.32
C THR A 198 35.26 -21.87 -4.79
N TRP A 199 35.16 -21.38 -6.03
CA TRP A 199 36.07 -20.36 -6.55
C TRP A 199 35.98 -19.08 -5.72
N LEU A 200 34.75 -18.61 -5.45
CA LEU A 200 34.50 -17.40 -4.68
C LEU A 200 35.07 -17.50 -3.26
N ASP A 201 34.87 -18.64 -2.59
CA ASP A 201 35.38 -18.88 -1.24
C ASP A 201 36.91 -18.88 -1.21
N SER A 202 37.55 -19.48 -2.22
CA SER A 202 39.01 -19.54 -2.37
C SER A 202 39.68 -18.19 -2.68
N LEU A 203 38.89 -17.19 -3.09
CA LEU A 203 39.40 -15.90 -3.50
C LEU A 203 39.94 -15.11 -2.30
N ASP A 204 41.25 -14.83 -2.28
CA ASP A 204 41.84 -13.89 -1.32
C ASP A 204 41.53 -12.44 -1.73
N THR A 205 40.85 -11.72 -0.84
CA THR A 205 40.44 -10.34 -1.01
C THR A 205 40.97 -9.43 0.09
N SER A 206 41.82 -9.94 0.98
CA SER A 206 42.26 -9.27 2.22
C SER A 206 42.93 -7.91 2.00
N SER A 207 43.58 -7.71 0.86
CA SER A 207 44.23 -6.45 0.48
C SER A 207 43.40 -5.56 -0.45
N ASP A 208 42.16 -5.95 -0.77
CA ASP A 208 41.33 -5.30 -1.78
C ASP A 208 39.88 -5.15 -1.29
N GLU A 209 39.58 -3.97 -0.74
CA GLU A 209 38.26 -3.67 -0.17
C GLU A 209 37.13 -3.76 -1.21
N LYS A 210 37.40 -3.37 -2.47
CA LYS A 210 36.41 -3.42 -3.56
C LYS A 210 36.09 -4.87 -3.92
N LEU A 211 37.12 -5.70 -4.05
CA LEU A 211 36.94 -7.12 -4.33
C LEU A 211 36.27 -7.85 -3.16
N THR A 212 36.59 -7.45 -1.92
CA THR A 212 35.92 -7.96 -0.71
C THR A 212 34.43 -7.63 -0.71
N LEU A 213 34.06 -6.38 -1.04
CA LEU A 213 32.66 -5.98 -1.17
C LEU A 213 31.93 -6.80 -2.24
N ALA A 214 32.51 -6.95 -3.43
CA ALA A 214 31.91 -7.75 -4.49
C ALA A 214 31.73 -9.21 -4.07
N LYS A 215 32.75 -9.80 -3.44
CA LYS A 215 32.70 -11.17 -2.92
C LYS A 215 31.53 -11.33 -1.94
N ASN A 216 31.35 -10.39 -1.02
CA ASN A 216 30.27 -10.45 -0.03
C ASN A 216 28.87 -10.35 -0.66
N ILE A 217 28.68 -9.41 -1.61
CA ILE A 217 27.41 -9.25 -2.32
C ILE A 217 27.06 -10.53 -3.07
N ILE A 218 27.98 -11.03 -3.90
CA ILE A 218 27.76 -12.24 -4.70
C ILE A 218 27.49 -13.45 -3.80
N ASN A 219 28.26 -13.59 -2.71
CA ASN A 219 28.08 -14.69 -1.77
C ASN A 219 26.66 -14.72 -1.19
N GLN A 220 26.08 -13.55 -0.92
CA GLN A 220 24.72 -13.46 -0.41
C GLN A 220 23.69 -14.00 -1.41
N TYR A 221 23.79 -13.64 -2.70
CA TYR A 221 22.89 -14.15 -3.72
C TYR A 221 23.08 -15.65 -3.96
N LEU A 222 24.33 -16.14 -3.96
CA LEU A 222 24.62 -17.57 -4.09
C LEU A 222 24.08 -18.39 -2.91
N THR A 223 23.96 -17.79 -1.72
CA THR A 223 23.46 -18.45 -0.51
C THR A 223 21.93 -18.39 -0.42
N ASN A 224 21.33 -17.25 -0.77
CA ASN A 224 19.93 -16.95 -0.48
C ASN A 224 19.00 -16.99 -1.70
N SER A 225 19.53 -17.27 -2.89
CA SER A 225 18.73 -17.38 -4.12
C SER A 225 19.11 -18.61 -4.93
N ASP A 226 18.17 -19.09 -5.74
CA ASP A 226 18.43 -20.16 -6.71
C ASP A 226 19.26 -19.67 -7.90
N GLU A 227 19.40 -18.36 -8.08
CA GLU A 227 20.19 -17.78 -9.16
C GLU A 227 21.69 -17.95 -8.89
N LYS A 228 22.39 -18.59 -9.82
CA LYS A 228 23.83 -18.88 -9.74
C LYS A 228 24.63 -18.21 -10.85
N ASP A 229 23.96 -17.63 -11.84
CA ASP A 229 24.60 -16.90 -12.93
C ASP A 229 25.09 -15.53 -12.45
N TYR A 230 26.39 -15.29 -12.61
CA TYR A 230 27.03 -14.05 -12.17
C TYR A 230 26.46 -12.80 -12.86
N ASN A 231 26.19 -12.87 -14.17
CA ASN A 231 25.69 -11.72 -14.92
C ASN A 231 24.27 -11.40 -14.49
N LYS A 232 23.43 -12.40 -14.26
CA LYS A 232 22.09 -12.18 -13.72
C LYS A 232 22.13 -11.62 -12.30
N ILE A 233 22.97 -12.15 -11.41
CA ILE A 233 23.16 -11.58 -10.07
C ILE A 233 23.56 -10.10 -10.17
N LYS A 234 24.53 -9.78 -11.03
CA LYS A 234 24.99 -8.40 -11.26
C LYS A 234 23.84 -7.52 -11.77
N THR A 235 23.09 -7.98 -12.77
CA THR A 235 21.92 -7.27 -13.31
C THR A 235 20.89 -7.01 -12.22
N THR A 236 20.47 -8.04 -11.47
CA THR A 236 19.49 -7.90 -10.38
C THR A 236 19.95 -6.92 -9.30
N VAL A 237 21.24 -6.94 -8.92
CA VAL A 237 21.79 -5.98 -7.96
C VAL A 237 21.63 -4.54 -8.47
N PHE A 238 21.93 -4.27 -9.74
CA PHE A 238 21.78 -2.91 -10.28
C PHE A 238 20.33 -2.51 -10.51
N GLU A 239 19.45 -3.43 -10.91
CA GLU A 239 18.01 -3.20 -11.01
C GLU A 239 17.39 -2.84 -9.65
N ASP A 240 17.79 -3.54 -8.59
CA ASP A 240 17.36 -3.23 -7.21
C ASP A 240 17.85 -1.83 -6.77
N ILE A 241 19.08 -1.42 -7.14
CA ILE A 241 19.62 -0.08 -6.85
C ILE A 241 18.85 0.99 -7.63
N ASP A 242 18.60 0.77 -8.92
CA ASP A 242 17.89 1.72 -9.77
C ASP A 242 16.44 1.90 -9.31
N SER A 243 15.77 0.81 -8.97
CA SER A 243 14.43 0.83 -8.36
C SER A 243 14.42 1.68 -7.09
N ASP A 244 15.39 1.49 -6.19
CA ASP A 244 15.53 2.32 -4.99
C ASP A 244 15.73 3.80 -5.30
N LYS A 245 16.55 4.13 -6.31
CA LYS A 245 16.78 5.52 -6.73
C LYS A 245 15.50 6.14 -7.25
N VAL A 246 14.81 5.46 -8.17
CA VAL A 246 13.52 5.89 -8.72
C VAL A 246 12.51 6.10 -7.60
N ASN A 247 12.40 5.18 -6.64
CA ASN A 247 11.50 5.31 -5.51
C ASN A 247 11.74 6.58 -4.68
N TYR A 248 13.01 6.90 -4.35
CA TYR A 248 13.31 8.12 -3.58
C TYR A 248 13.24 9.39 -4.43
N GLN A 249 13.52 9.30 -5.73
CA GLN A 249 13.37 10.41 -6.66
C GLN A 249 11.88 10.77 -6.85
N ASN A 250 11.01 9.78 -7.07
CA ASN A 250 9.56 9.97 -7.17
C ASN A 250 8.97 10.60 -5.91
N LYS A 251 9.46 10.23 -4.72
CA LYS A 251 9.07 10.88 -3.46
C LYS A 251 9.39 12.38 -3.45
N ILE A 252 10.51 12.79 -4.03
CA ILE A 252 10.93 14.19 -4.09
C ILE A 252 10.12 14.94 -5.16
N ASP A 253 9.96 14.34 -6.34
CA ASP A 253 9.37 14.99 -7.50
C ASP A 253 7.84 15.04 -7.44
N TYR A 254 7.22 14.07 -6.75
CA TYR A 254 5.76 13.89 -6.70
C TYR A 254 5.23 13.87 -5.27
N SER A 255 5.59 12.85 -4.47
CA SER A 255 4.89 12.59 -3.20
C SER A 255 5.02 13.73 -2.17
N TYR A 256 6.20 14.34 -2.05
CA TYR A 256 6.46 15.49 -1.18
C TYR A 256 6.43 16.83 -1.91
N ASN A 257 6.09 16.86 -3.20
CA ASN A 257 6.08 18.08 -3.99
C ASN A 257 4.75 18.84 -3.81
N PRO A 258 4.76 20.02 -3.15
CA PRO A 258 3.54 20.81 -2.94
C PRO A 258 2.97 21.44 -4.23
N ASP A 259 3.72 21.41 -5.33
CA ASP A 259 3.33 21.95 -6.64
C ASP A 259 2.79 20.89 -7.60
N PHE A 260 2.92 19.60 -7.25
CA PHE A 260 2.48 18.52 -8.12
C PHE A 260 0.98 18.25 -7.94
N ASP A 261 0.21 18.39 -9.02
CA ASP A 261 -1.22 18.06 -9.04
C ASP A 261 -1.59 17.33 -10.35
N PRO A 262 -1.60 15.99 -10.35
CA PRO A 262 -1.96 15.22 -11.54
C PRO A 262 -3.46 15.33 -11.88
N ARG A 263 -4.31 15.75 -10.94
CA ARG A 263 -5.77 15.77 -11.17
C ARG A 263 -6.21 16.82 -12.16
N ALA A 264 -5.55 17.98 -12.15
CA ALA A 264 -5.88 19.08 -13.06
C ALA A 264 -5.75 18.66 -14.53
N THR A 265 -4.91 17.68 -14.85
CA THR A 265 -4.64 17.20 -16.21
C THR A 265 -5.27 15.85 -16.52
N ILE A 266 -5.39 14.95 -15.55
CA ILE A 266 -5.88 13.58 -15.74
C ILE A 266 -7.36 13.48 -15.38
N VAL A 267 -7.69 13.58 -14.09
CA VAL A 267 -9.05 13.34 -13.57
C VAL A 267 -10.04 14.41 -14.04
N LYS A 268 -9.58 15.67 -14.12
CA LYS A 268 -10.36 16.84 -14.59
C LYS A 268 -11.64 17.10 -13.79
N ASP A 269 -11.70 16.62 -12.56
CA ASP A 269 -12.78 16.87 -11.60
C ASP A 269 -12.58 18.20 -10.85
N ASN A 270 -13.64 18.70 -10.23
CA ASN A 270 -13.53 19.78 -9.25
C ASN A 270 -13.34 19.21 -7.84
N TYR A 271 -12.09 18.98 -7.44
CA TYR A 271 -11.80 18.42 -6.11
C TYR A 271 -12.36 19.25 -4.93
N LYS A 272 -12.58 20.56 -5.11
CA LYS A 272 -13.18 21.42 -4.07
C LYS A 272 -14.68 21.16 -3.90
N ASP A 273 -15.35 20.68 -4.92
CA ASP A 273 -16.72 20.21 -4.82
C ASP A 273 -16.72 18.77 -4.31
N VAL A 274 -16.81 18.63 -2.99
CA VAL A 274 -16.88 17.33 -2.33
C VAL A 274 -18.17 16.56 -2.59
N SER A 275 -19.16 17.19 -3.25
CA SER A 275 -20.42 16.54 -3.63
C SER A 275 -20.42 16.02 -5.07
N GLU A 276 -19.40 16.34 -5.85
CA GLU A 276 -19.24 15.87 -7.22
C GLU A 276 -19.11 14.34 -7.27
N LYS A 277 -19.81 13.75 -8.24
CA LYS A 277 -19.90 12.32 -8.51
C LYS A 277 -19.69 12.05 -10.00
N TYR A 278 -19.59 10.78 -10.38
CA TYR A 278 -19.59 10.34 -11.79
C TYR A 278 -18.40 10.87 -12.60
N TYR A 279 -17.22 10.85 -11.98
CA TYR A 279 -15.93 11.07 -12.63
C TYR A 279 -15.09 9.79 -12.54
N GLY A 280 -14.01 9.72 -13.31
CA GLY A 280 -13.19 8.53 -13.41
C GLY A 280 -13.35 7.81 -14.74
N ASN A 281 -12.97 6.53 -14.75
CA ASN A 281 -13.17 5.62 -15.88
C ASN A 281 -13.29 4.17 -15.41
N ASN A 282 -13.54 3.25 -16.34
CA ASN A 282 -13.64 1.82 -16.11
C ASN A 282 -12.30 1.07 -16.16
N ASN A 283 -11.16 1.77 -16.24
CA ASN A 283 -9.85 1.13 -16.18
C ASN A 283 -9.46 0.87 -14.71
N VAL A 284 -9.87 -0.27 -14.19
CA VAL A 284 -9.71 -0.67 -12.78
C VAL A 284 -8.34 -1.28 -12.43
N GLU A 285 -7.46 -1.43 -13.41
CA GLU A 285 -6.07 -1.89 -13.22
C GLU A 285 -5.15 -0.67 -13.02
N GLY A 286 -5.31 0.35 -13.88
CA GLY A 286 -4.48 1.54 -13.86
C GLY A 286 -3.03 1.25 -14.29
N PRO A 287 -2.08 2.17 -14.08
CA PRO A 287 -0.69 2.00 -14.48
C PRO A 287 0.10 1.04 -13.58
N ASP A 288 -0.45 0.67 -12.42
CA ASP A 288 0.11 -0.30 -11.48
C ASP A 288 -1.02 -0.89 -10.64
N ALA A 289 -1.19 -2.21 -10.74
CA ALA A 289 -2.17 -3.00 -10.00
C ALA A 289 -1.52 -3.93 -8.95
N THR A 290 -0.21 -3.83 -8.73
CA THR A 290 0.54 -4.81 -7.92
C THR A 290 -0.02 -4.93 -6.49
N HIS A 291 -0.28 -3.80 -5.82
CA HIS A 291 -0.74 -3.79 -4.44
C HIS A 291 -2.17 -4.32 -4.30
N GLY A 292 -3.12 -3.81 -5.08
CA GLY A 292 -4.50 -4.28 -5.05
C GLY A 292 -4.64 -5.74 -5.49
N THR A 293 -3.86 -6.22 -6.47
CA THR A 293 -3.82 -7.63 -6.88
C THR A 293 -3.33 -8.53 -5.75
N HIS A 294 -2.27 -8.11 -5.03
CA HIS A 294 -1.78 -8.85 -3.86
C HIS A 294 -2.84 -8.89 -2.74
N VAL A 295 -3.52 -7.78 -2.47
CA VAL A 295 -4.62 -7.72 -1.49
C VAL A 295 -5.80 -8.61 -1.91
N GLY A 296 -6.24 -8.52 -3.16
CA GLY A 296 -7.31 -9.34 -3.74
C GLY A 296 -6.96 -10.83 -3.70
N GLY A 297 -5.71 -11.19 -3.97
CA GLY A 297 -5.23 -12.57 -3.90
C GLY A 297 -5.27 -13.15 -2.50
N ILE A 298 -4.91 -12.38 -1.46
CA ILE A 298 -5.10 -12.81 -0.08
C ILE A 298 -6.58 -13.12 0.20
N VAL A 299 -7.50 -12.27 -0.28
CA VAL A 299 -8.93 -12.47 -0.05
C VAL A 299 -9.46 -13.69 -0.80
N GLY A 300 -9.15 -13.82 -2.09
CA GLY A 300 -9.89 -14.69 -3.00
C GLY A 300 -9.10 -15.25 -4.18
N ALA A 301 -7.77 -15.46 -4.06
CA ALA A 301 -7.06 -16.33 -5.01
C ALA A 301 -7.70 -17.72 -5.07
N ILE A 302 -7.75 -18.31 -6.26
CA ILE A 302 -8.52 -19.52 -6.52
C ILE A 302 -7.84 -20.71 -5.86
N ARG A 303 -8.44 -21.21 -4.77
CA ARG A 303 -7.92 -22.37 -4.05
C ARG A 303 -7.96 -23.65 -4.89
N GLY A 304 -6.87 -24.43 -4.84
CA GLY A 304 -6.78 -25.75 -5.47
C GLY A 304 -6.57 -25.75 -6.99
N ASN A 305 -6.33 -24.60 -7.62
CA ASN A 305 -6.02 -24.52 -9.06
C ASN A 305 -4.54 -24.86 -9.38
N ASN A 306 -3.70 -25.07 -8.37
CA ASN A 306 -2.25 -25.28 -8.46
C ASN A 306 -1.47 -24.11 -9.09
N LYS A 307 -1.99 -22.89 -8.97
CA LYS A 307 -1.35 -21.64 -9.38
C LYS A 307 -1.14 -20.76 -8.15
N GLY A 308 -0.15 -19.87 -8.23
CA GLY A 308 0.05 -18.77 -7.28
C GLY A 308 -0.14 -19.14 -5.80
N ALA A 309 -1.15 -18.53 -5.18
CA ALA A 309 -1.44 -18.63 -3.75
C ALA A 309 -2.87 -19.10 -3.49
N GLU A 310 -3.14 -19.52 -2.25
CA GLU A 310 -4.49 -19.93 -1.84
C GLU A 310 -5.19 -18.74 -1.16
N GLY A 311 -6.32 -18.28 -1.70
CA GLY A 311 -7.11 -17.22 -1.05
C GLY A 311 -7.69 -17.66 0.30
N ILE A 312 -8.01 -16.72 1.17
CA ILE A 312 -8.65 -17.02 2.45
C ILE A 312 -10.07 -17.55 2.23
N ALA A 313 -10.83 -16.95 1.32
CA ALA A 313 -12.24 -17.26 1.11
C ALA A 313 -12.52 -17.88 -0.27
N ASN A 314 -13.29 -18.98 -0.28
CA ASN A 314 -13.61 -19.74 -1.50
C ASN A 314 -14.90 -19.32 -2.22
N ASN A 315 -15.74 -18.51 -1.60
CA ASN A 315 -17.06 -18.14 -2.15
C ASN A 315 -17.23 -16.62 -2.14
N VAL A 316 -16.33 -15.94 -2.83
CA VAL A 316 -16.26 -14.47 -2.91
C VAL A 316 -16.21 -13.99 -4.36
N LYS A 317 -16.59 -12.74 -4.56
CA LYS A 317 -16.35 -11.98 -5.79
C LYS A 317 -15.63 -10.67 -5.46
N LEU A 318 -14.56 -10.36 -6.17
CA LEU A 318 -13.71 -9.20 -5.92
C LEU A 318 -14.13 -8.04 -6.82
N MET A 319 -14.57 -6.93 -6.23
CA MET A 319 -14.85 -5.68 -6.95
C MET A 319 -13.65 -4.75 -6.82
N SER A 320 -13.01 -4.38 -7.94
CA SER A 320 -11.84 -3.50 -7.94
C SER A 320 -12.26 -2.04 -7.95
N VAL A 321 -11.95 -1.29 -6.89
CA VAL A 321 -12.29 0.14 -6.81
C VAL A 321 -11.00 0.94 -6.65
N ARG A 322 -10.52 1.55 -7.73
CA ARG A 322 -9.25 2.28 -7.71
C ARG A 322 -9.45 3.68 -7.14
N ALA A 323 -8.81 3.96 -6.00
CA ALA A 323 -8.82 5.26 -5.32
C ALA A 323 -7.47 5.64 -4.68
N VAL A 324 -6.47 4.77 -4.78
CA VAL A 324 -5.15 4.94 -4.15
C VAL A 324 -4.07 5.06 -5.24
N PRO A 325 -3.41 6.23 -5.38
CA PRO A 325 -2.26 6.39 -6.26
C PRO A 325 -0.95 5.96 -5.56
N ASP A 326 0.19 6.07 -6.25
CA ASP A 326 1.51 6.13 -5.58
C ASP A 326 1.64 7.51 -4.89
N GLY A 327 1.04 7.60 -3.71
CA GLY A 327 0.78 8.81 -2.96
C GLY A 327 -0.27 8.54 -1.87
N ASP A 328 -0.82 9.60 -1.28
CA ASP A 328 -1.97 9.44 -0.38
C ASP A 328 -3.27 9.48 -1.20
N GLU A 329 -4.23 8.65 -0.82
CA GLU A 329 -5.59 8.73 -1.32
C GLU A 329 -6.22 10.09 -1.00
N ARG A 330 -7.26 10.46 -1.75
CA ARG A 330 -7.98 11.71 -1.53
C ARG A 330 -9.35 11.44 -0.92
N ASP A 331 -9.75 12.29 0.02
CA ASP A 331 -10.97 12.06 0.83
C ASP A 331 -12.25 11.99 -0.02
N LYS A 332 -12.32 12.78 -1.11
CA LYS A 332 -13.45 12.72 -2.05
C LYS A 332 -13.52 11.37 -2.77
N ASP A 333 -12.39 10.87 -3.23
CA ASP A 333 -12.32 9.60 -3.96
C ASP A 333 -12.63 8.42 -3.04
N VAL A 334 -12.09 8.41 -1.81
CA VAL A 334 -12.42 7.38 -0.81
C VAL A 334 -13.92 7.38 -0.49
N ALA A 335 -14.53 8.55 -0.31
CA ALA A 335 -15.95 8.64 -0.02
C ALA A 335 -16.81 8.11 -1.19
N ASN A 336 -16.50 8.51 -2.42
CA ASN A 336 -17.20 8.03 -3.62
C ASN A 336 -16.96 6.52 -3.84
N ALA A 337 -15.75 6.02 -3.59
CA ALA A 337 -15.41 4.60 -3.67
C ALA A 337 -16.21 3.74 -2.68
N ILE A 338 -16.35 4.19 -1.42
CA ILE A 338 -17.18 3.51 -0.43
C ILE A 338 -18.65 3.50 -0.88
N ILE A 339 -19.18 4.64 -1.34
CA ILE A 339 -20.57 4.75 -1.78
C ILE A 339 -20.82 3.84 -2.99
N TYR A 340 -19.94 3.88 -3.99
CA TYR A 340 -19.98 3.03 -5.18
C TYR A 340 -20.02 1.54 -4.83
N ALA A 341 -19.12 1.09 -3.96
CA ALA A 341 -19.07 -0.30 -3.53
C ALA A 341 -20.37 -0.73 -2.83
N VAL A 342 -20.91 0.12 -1.96
CA VAL A 342 -22.19 -0.12 -1.27
C VAL A 342 -23.34 -0.20 -2.26
N ASP A 343 -23.42 0.75 -3.20
CA ASP A 343 -24.50 0.84 -4.18
C ASP A 343 -24.47 -0.34 -5.17
N ASN A 344 -23.28 -0.87 -5.47
CA ASN A 344 -23.08 -2.08 -6.28
C ASN A 344 -23.11 -3.40 -5.47
N GLY A 345 -23.58 -3.35 -4.22
CA GLY A 345 -23.93 -4.53 -3.44
C GLY A 345 -22.77 -5.22 -2.71
N ALA A 346 -21.62 -4.56 -2.55
CA ALA A 346 -20.54 -5.08 -1.71
C ALA A 346 -21.01 -5.27 -0.27
N GLN A 347 -20.76 -6.44 0.31
CA GLN A 347 -21.03 -6.69 1.73
C GLN A 347 -19.82 -6.39 2.61
N ILE A 348 -18.61 -6.41 2.02
CA ILE A 348 -17.35 -6.11 2.70
C ILE A 348 -16.54 -5.14 1.84
N ILE A 349 -15.92 -4.14 2.46
CA ILE A 349 -14.99 -3.23 1.82
C ILE A 349 -13.64 -3.31 2.54
N ASN A 350 -12.60 -3.70 1.81
CA ASN A 350 -11.23 -3.66 2.26
C ASN A 350 -10.58 -2.33 1.88
N MET A 351 -9.90 -1.70 2.85
CA MET A 351 -9.16 -0.44 2.68
C MET A 351 -7.74 -0.61 3.24
N SER A 352 -6.81 -1.05 2.37
CA SER A 352 -5.39 -1.29 2.71
C SER A 352 -4.52 -0.04 2.51
N PHE A 353 -5.03 1.12 2.91
CA PHE A 353 -4.37 2.42 2.78
C PHE A 353 -4.56 3.23 4.06
N GLY A 354 -3.93 4.40 4.13
CA GLY A 354 -4.21 5.36 5.17
C GLY A 354 -3.14 6.42 5.31
N LYS A 355 -3.54 7.56 5.88
CA LYS A 355 -2.73 8.78 5.90
C LYS A 355 -2.84 9.54 7.21
N GLY A 356 -1.85 10.41 7.46
CA GLY A 356 -1.78 11.23 8.68
C GLY A 356 -2.58 12.54 8.63
N PHE A 357 -3.03 12.97 7.45
CA PHE A 357 -3.77 14.22 7.23
C PHE A 357 -5.07 13.94 6.50
N SER A 358 -6.14 14.70 6.79
CA SER A 358 -7.41 14.60 6.08
C SER A 358 -8.11 15.96 6.10
N THR A 359 -8.30 16.54 4.92
CA THR A 359 -8.89 17.87 4.74
C THR A 359 -10.41 17.84 4.67
N HIS A 360 -10.98 16.72 4.22
CA HIS A 360 -12.41 16.51 4.03
C HIS A 360 -12.92 15.27 4.75
N LYS A 361 -12.36 14.96 5.93
CA LYS A 361 -12.75 13.83 6.80
C LYS A 361 -14.26 13.66 6.94
N SER A 362 -15.01 14.76 7.05
CA SER A 362 -16.47 14.71 7.21
C SER A 362 -17.18 14.02 6.06
N VAL A 363 -16.65 14.08 4.84
CA VAL A 363 -17.24 13.46 3.64
C VAL A 363 -17.06 11.94 3.72
N VAL A 364 -15.86 11.49 4.09
CA VAL A 364 -15.58 10.07 4.35
C VAL A 364 -16.41 9.56 5.54
N ASP A 365 -16.61 10.37 6.58
CA ASP A 365 -17.46 10.01 7.71
C ASP A 365 -18.93 9.79 7.30
N GLU A 366 -19.45 10.55 6.34
CA GLU A 366 -20.79 10.31 5.79
C GLU A 366 -20.85 9.03 4.95
N ALA A 367 -19.81 8.73 4.15
CA ALA A 367 -19.72 7.47 3.42
C ALA A 367 -19.63 6.24 4.36
N VAL A 368 -18.87 6.34 5.44
CA VAL A 368 -18.80 5.30 6.49
C VAL A 368 -20.17 5.08 7.14
N LYS A 369 -20.92 6.15 7.44
CA LYS A 369 -22.30 6.04 7.95
C LYS A 369 -23.24 5.43 6.93
N TYR A 370 -23.04 5.71 5.66
CA TYR A 370 -23.82 5.14 4.56
C TYR A 370 -23.59 3.63 4.45
N ALA A 371 -22.34 3.18 4.48
CA ALA A 371 -21.99 1.76 4.55
C ALA A 371 -22.64 1.08 5.78
N ALA A 372 -22.58 1.74 6.95
CA ALA A 372 -23.19 1.21 8.17
C ALA A 372 -24.72 1.07 8.08
N LYS A 373 -25.38 2.00 7.38
CA LYS A 373 -26.83 1.97 7.18
C LYS A 373 -27.26 0.84 6.24
N ASN A 374 -26.38 0.44 5.33
CA ASN A 374 -26.60 -0.61 4.34
C ASN A 374 -25.97 -1.96 4.75
N ASP A 375 -25.60 -2.12 6.03
CA ASP A 375 -25.05 -3.36 6.59
C ASP A 375 -23.76 -3.85 5.92
N VAL A 376 -22.91 -2.91 5.49
CA VAL A 376 -21.63 -3.20 4.84
C VAL A 376 -20.49 -3.10 5.84
N LEU A 377 -19.68 -4.15 5.96
CA LEU A 377 -18.52 -4.21 6.85
C LEU A 377 -17.30 -3.52 6.23
N LEU A 378 -16.67 -2.62 6.99
CA LEU A 378 -15.45 -1.91 6.60
C LEU A 378 -14.24 -2.49 7.33
N ILE A 379 -13.23 -2.92 6.58
CA ILE A 379 -11.96 -3.43 7.09
C ILE A 379 -10.87 -2.43 6.70
N HIS A 380 -10.13 -1.92 7.68
CA HIS A 380 -9.10 -0.91 7.46
C HIS A 380 -7.78 -1.29 8.11
N ALA A 381 -6.67 -1.06 7.42
CA ALA A 381 -5.34 -1.30 7.95
C ALA A 381 -4.97 -0.25 9.03
N ALA A 382 -4.37 -0.71 10.14
CA ALA A 382 -3.93 0.18 11.22
C ALA A 382 -2.85 1.18 10.77
N GLY A 383 -2.09 0.83 9.73
CA GLY A 383 -0.97 1.58 9.17
C GLY A 383 0.40 1.05 9.60
N ASN A 384 1.45 1.58 8.96
CA ASN A 384 2.78 0.94 8.91
C ASN A 384 3.91 1.81 9.48
N SER A 385 3.62 2.62 10.51
CA SER A 385 4.53 3.63 11.07
C SER A 385 4.98 3.32 12.51
N ALA A 386 4.67 2.14 13.03
CA ALA A 386 4.94 1.73 14.41
C ALA A 386 4.41 2.73 15.46
N GLN A 387 3.28 3.39 15.17
CA GLN A 387 2.77 4.49 15.98
C GLN A 387 1.52 4.12 16.77
N ASP A 388 1.33 4.81 17.90
CA ASP A 388 0.13 4.73 18.72
C ASP A 388 -1.00 5.59 18.11
N ASN A 389 -1.95 4.92 17.46
CA ASN A 389 -3.10 5.53 16.81
C ASN A 389 -4.04 6.25 17.80
N ASP A 390 -3.96 5.96 19.11
CA ASP A 390 -4.70 6.72 20.12
C ASP A 390 -4.12 8.14 20.32
N LYS A 391 -2.88 8.38 19.87
CA LYS A 391 -2.18 9.67 19.96
C LYS A 391 -2.02 10.35 18.60
N ILE A 392 -1.63 9.60 17.57
CA ILE A 392 -1.42 10.09 16.22
C ILE A 392 -2.51 9.49 15.33
N THR A 393 -3.38 10.32 14.78
CA THR A 393 -4.53 9.78 14.04
C THR A 393 -4.13 9.28 12.66
N ASN A 394 -4.54 8.05 12.34
CA ASN A 394 -4.58 7.51 10.98
C ASN A 394 -5.98 7.74 10.39
N TYR A 395 -6.06 8.10 9.11
CA TYR A 395 -7.31 8.30 8.36
C TYR A 395 -7.37 7.37 7.14
N PRO A 396 -8.58 6.93 6.73
CA PRO A 396 -9.84 7.07 7.46
C PRO A 396 -9.83 6.33 8.80
N ASN A 397 -10.82 6.59 9.66
CA ASN A 397 -10.99 5.82 10.89
C ASN A 397 -12.46 5.78 11.33
N ALA A 398 -12.79 4.81 12.16
CA ALA A 398 -14.14 4.56 12.64
C ALA A 398 -14.78 5.73 13.43
N ASN A 399 -14.03 6.72 13.89
CA ASN A 399 -14.54 7.76 14.77
C ASN A 399 -15.06 8.96 13.99
N TYR A 400 -16.30 9.37 14.23
CA TYR A 400 -16.92 10.53 13.58
C TYR A 400 -17.70 11.39 14.58
N GLU A 401 -18.00 12.63 14.18
CA GLU A 401 -18.87 13.53 14.94
C GLU A 401 -20.33 13.37 14.51
N LYS A 402 -21.25 13.19 15.48
CA LYS A 402 -22.70 13.23 15.27
C LYS A 402 -23.27 14.50 15.89
N LYS A 403 -23.99 15.31 15.10
CA LYS A 403 -24.74 16.45 15.63
C LYS A 403 -25.87 15.98 16.56
N VAL A 404 -26.01 16.63 17.70
CA VAL A 404 -27.06 16.41 18.70
C VAL A 404 -27.73 17.75 18.97
N GLY A 405 -28.94 17.93 18.41
CA GLY A 405 -29.58 19.25 18.34
C GLY A 405 -28.81 20.22 17.44
N PHE A 406 -29.03 21.53 17.62
CA PHE A 406 -28.46 22.56 16.75
C PHE A 406 -27.00 22.92 17.07
N ILE A 407 -26.51 22.62 18.28
CA ILE A 407 -25.24 23.17 18.79
C ILE A 407 -24.24 22.07 19.20
N PHE A 408 -24.71 20.93 19.72
CA PHE A 408 -23.80 19.94 20.31
C PHE A 408 -23.33 18.92 19.28
N LYS A 409 -22.08 18.47 19.45
CA LYS A 409 -21.51 17.35 18.70
C LYS A 409 -21.08 16.26 19.68
N LYS A 410 -21.44 15.02 19.39
CA LYS A 410 -21.03 13.84 20.16
C LYS A 410 -20.13 12.98 19.30
N LYS A 411 -18.98 12.55 19.87
CA LYS A 411 -18.11 11.55 19.25
C LYS A 411 -18.82 10.19 19.21
N LYS A 412 -18.75 9.53 18.06
CA LYS A 412 -19.32 8.21 17.79
C LYS A 412 -18.27 7.35 17.07
N ARG A 413 -18.42 6.03 17.20
CA ARG A 413 -17.62 5.03 16.50
C ARG A 413 -18.54 4.20 15.59
N ALA A 414 -18.15 4.02 14.33
CA ALA A 414 -18.81 3.13 13.39
C ALA A 414 -18.73 1.69 13.92
N GLN A 415 -19.87 1.00 13.96
CA GLN A 415 -19.94 -0.36 14.52
C GLN A 415 -19.58 -1.44 13.49
N ASN A 416 -19.73 -1.11 12.21
CA ASN A 416 -19.37 -1.91 11.04
C ASN A 416 -17.90 -1.71 10.63
N TRP A 417 -17.00 -1.48 11.58
CA TRP A 417 -15.59 -1.18 11.31
C TRP A 417 -14.65 -2.09 12.09
N ILE A 418 -13.69 -2.70 11.39
CA ILE A 418 -12.59 -3.46 11.98
C ILE A 418 -11.27 -2.79 11.57
N GLU A 419 -10.47 -2.44 12.57
CA GLU A 419 -9.11 -1.95 12.37
C GLU A 419 -8.13 -3.11 12.55
N VAL A 420 -7.26 -3.35 11.56
CA VAL A 420 -6.40 -4.54 11.52
C VAL A 420 -4.93 -4.14 11.63
N GLY A 421 -4.27 -4.58 12.72
CA GLY A 421 -2.81 -4.52 12.86
C GLY A 421 -2.12 -5.74 12.25
N ALA A 422 -0.81 -5.66 12.05
CA ALA A 422 -0.01 -6.73 11.48
C ALA A 422 0.72 -7.57 12.55
N LEU A 423 0.70 -8.89 12.37
CA LEU A 423 1.44 -9.85 13.17
C LEU A 423 2.66 -10.39 12.41
N ASN A 424 3.63 -10.89 13.16
CA ASN A 424 4.79 -11.63 12.68
C ASN A 424 4.60 -13.13 12.96
N VAL A 425 5.47 -13.98 12.40
CA VAL A 425 5.48 -15.44 12.58
C VAL A 425 5.73 -15.87 14.03
N LYS A 426 6.29 -14.97 14.85
CA LYS A 426 6.78 -15.25 16.21
C LYS A 426 5.68 -15.17 17.25
N LYS A 427 5.85 -15.94 18.34
CA LYS A 427 5.01 -15.85 19.54
C LYS A 427 5.49 -14.81 20.55
N GLY A 428 4.58 -14.46 21.45
CA GLY A 428 4.89 -13.68 22.64
C GLY A 428 5.10 -12.19 22.34
N PRO A 429 6.00 -11.50 23.07
CA PRO A 429 6.20 -10.05 22.92
C PRO A 429 6.56 -9.59 21.51
N ASP A 430 7.16 -10.47 20.70
CA ASP A 430 7.61 -10.19 19.33
C ASP A 430 6.56 -10.53 18.26
N MET A 431 5.32 -10.85 18.67
CA MET A 431 4.26 -11.23 17.74
C MET A 431 3.73 -10.09 16.91
N VAL A 432 3.82 -8.84 17.40
CA VAL A 432 3.38 -7.67 16.63
C VAL A 432 4.46 -7.32 15.62
N ALA A 433 4.09 -7.14 14.36
CA ALA A 433 5.04 -6.73 13.33
C ALA A 433 5.64 -5.37 13.72
N PRO A 434 6.97 -5.17 13.57
CA PRO A 434 7.66 -3.99 14.09
C PRO A 434 7.22 -2.67 13.44
N PHE A 435 6.57 -2.74 12.29
CA PHE A 435 5.99 -1.58 11.59
C PHE A 435 4.52 -1.34 11.92
N SER A 436 3.81 -2.29 12.54
CA SER A 436 2.37 -2.18 12.77
C SER A 436 2.07 -1.00 13.69
N ASN A 437 1.18 -0.14 13.27
CA ASN A 437 0.51 0.77 14.19
C ASN A 437 -0.35 -0.02 15.19
N TYR A 438 -0.62 0.60 16.33
CA TYR A 438 -1.37 -0.01 17.43
C TYR A 438 -2.25 1.05 18.12
N GLY A 439 -3.22 0.63 18.94
CA GLY A 439 -4.03 1.59 19.72
C GLY A 439 -5.15 0.90 20.48
N LYS A 440 -5.25 1.14 21.79
CA LYS A 440 -6.18 0.43 22.69
C LYS A 440 -7.64 0.85 22.49
N LYS A 441 -7.89 2.09 22.06
CA LYS A 441 -9.25 2.62 21.85
C LYS A 441 -9.72 2.44 20.40
N ARG A 442 -8.86 1.91 19.54
CA ARG A 442 -9.09 1.79 18.10
C ARG A 442 -9.07 0.35 17.60
N SER A 443 -8.44 -0.57 18.35
CA SER A 443 -8.56 -2.03 18.25
C SER A 443 -9.94 -2.54 18.64
#